data_AF-A0A8K0T0F0-F1
#
_entry.id   AF-A0A8K0T0F0-F1
#
_cell.length_a   1.000
_cell.length_b   1.000
_cell.length_c   1.000
_cell.angle_alpha   90.00
_cell.angle_beta   90.00
_cell.angle_gamma   90.00
#
_symmetry.space_group_name_H-M   'P 1'
#
loop_
_entity.id
_entity.type
_entity.pdbx_description
1 polymer ?
#
loop_
_entity_poly.entity_id
_entity_poly.type
_entity_poly.pdbx_seq_one_letter_code
_entity_poly.pdbx_strand_id
1 'polypeptide(L)'
;MELSDIFRIVNLAVAAITVLGGVTHFFSVTIQSIVIGIYMLVFGLSIALLEFQIPPQVPRYASFLFSFIGRGVLYVFLGTLLLGDWALSNIAGTIVGAVGLGYVVLEFVPSIEPPSNMREADAGWGAEQV
;
A
#
# COMPACT_ATOMS: atom_id res chain seq x y z
N MET A 1 -13.35 -16.14 8.37
CA MET A 1 -12.08 -15.48 8.01
C MET A 1 -11.80 -14.49 9.11
N GLU A 2 -10.63 -14.59 9.74
CA GLU A 2 -10.22 -13.60 10.73
C GLU A 2 -10.06 -12.25 10.03
N LEU A 3 -10.36 -11.15 10.72
CA LEU A 3 -10.31 -9.80 10.16
C LEU A 3 -8.89 -9.46 9.62
N SER A 4 -7.85 -10.05 10.23
CA SER A 4 -6.47 -9.99 9.74
C SER A 4 -6.28 -10.60 8.34
N ASP A 5 -6.91 -11.74 8.05
CA ASP A 5 -6.80 -12.41 6.74
C ASP A 5 -7.45 -11.57 5.63
N ILE A 6 -8.56 -10.89 5.96
CA ILE A 6 -9.26 -10.01 5.02
C ILE A 6 -8.35 -8.84 4.64
N PHE A 7 -7.72 -8.17 5.63
CA PHE A 7 -6.79 -7.08 5.35
C PHE A 7 -5.60 -7.52 4.52
N ARG A 8 -5.04 -8.69 4.82
CA ARG A 8 -3.95 -9.30 4.06
C ARG A 8 -4.31 -9.50 2.59
N ILE A 9 -5.49 -10.08 2.34
CA ILE A 9 -6.00 -10.30 0.97
C ILE A 9 -6.20 -8.96 0.24
N VAL A 10 -6.77 -7.96 0.92
CA VAL A 10 -7.00 -6.62 0.32
C VAL A 10 -5.66 -5.94 -0.01
N ASN A 11 -4.69 -5.96 0.90
CA ASN A 11 -3.35 -5.41 0.66
C ASN A 11 -2.66 -6.07 -0.53
N LEU A 12 -2.75 -7.41 -0.61
CA LEU A 12 -2.17 -8.18 -1.72
C LEU A 12 -2.88 -7.88 -3.05
N ALA A 13 -4.19 -7.71 -3.03
CA ALA A 13 -4.96 -7.31 -4.22
C ALA A 13 -4.55 -5.92 -4.71
N VAL A 14 -4.42 -4.94 -3.81
CA VAL A 14 -3.93 -3.58 -4.14
C VAL A 14 -2.51 -3.64 -4.71
N ALA A 15 -1.63 -4.44 -4.10
CA ALA A 15 -0.26 -4.61 -4.57
C ALA A 15 -0.23 -5.20 -5.99
N ALA A 16 -1.01 -6.26 -6.25
CA ALA A 16 -1.10 -6.89 -7.56
C ALA A 16 -1.63 -5.93 -8.63
N ILE A 17 -2.71 -5.19 -8.34
CA ILE A 17 -3.28 -4.19 -9.25
C ILE A 17 -2.25 -3.10 -9.56
N THR A 18 -1.53 -2.63 -8.55
CA THR A 18 -0.53 -1.56 -8.70
C THR A 18 0.67 -2.02 -9.53
N VAL A 19 1.15 -3.25 -9.33
CA VAL A 19 2.24 -3.83 -10.13
C VAL A 19 1.81 -4.01 -11.58
N LEU A 20 0.62 -4.58 -11.81
CA LEU A 20 0.09 -4.77 -13.17
C LEU A 20 -0.13 -3.44 -13.89
N GLY A 21 -0.67 -2.43 -13.22
CA GLY A 21 -0.80 -1.09 -13.78
C GLY A 21 0.56 -0.41 -14.01
N GLY A 22 1.55 -0.66 -13.16
CA GLY A 22 2.92 -0.16 -13.37
C GLY A 22 3.51 -0.70 -14.68
N VAL A 23 3.27 -1.98 -14.99
CA VAL A 23 3.70 -2.59 -16.25
C VAL A 23 2.99 -1.96 -17.45
N THR A 24 1.71 -1.61 -17.35
CA THR A 24 0.98 -1.03 -18.49
C THR A 24 1.50 0.38 -18.86
N HIS A 25 2.06 1.12 -17.91
CA HIS A 25 2.67 2.43 -18.19
C HIS A 25 3.92 2.36 -19.09
N PHE A 26 4.61 1.22 -19.15
CA PHE A 26 5.76 1.04 -20.05
C PHE A 26 5.38 0.96 -21.53
N PHE A 27 4.11 0.72 -21.87
CA PHE A 27 3.65 0.75 -23.27
C PHE A 27 3.57 2.17 -23.84
N SER A 28 3.56 3.20 -22.99
CA SER A 28 3.65 4.59 -23.42
C SER A 28 5.11 5.04 -23.33
N VAL A 29 5.77 5.25 -24.48
CA VAL A 29 7.21 5.58 -24.58
C VAL A 29 7.49 7.06 -24.30
N THR A 30 6.93 7.57 -23.20
CA THR A 30 7.23 8.90 -22.67
C THR A 30 8.04 8.73 -21.39
N ILE A 31 9.06 9.57 -21.18
CA ILE A 31 9.91 9.51 -19.98
C ILE A 31 9.08 9.58 -18.69
N GLN A 32 8.02 10.40 -18.67
CA GLN A 32 7.10 10.49 -17.54
C GLN A 32 6.41 9.16 -17.24
N SER A 33 5.89 8.47 -18.26
CA SER A 33 5.21 7.17 -18.11
C SER A 33 6.16 6.10 -17.57
N ILE A 34 7.41 6.10 -18.03
CA ILE A 34 8.44 5.17 -17.54
C ILE A 34 8.73 5.42 -16.05
N VAL A 35 8.90 6.69 -15.65
CA VAL A 35 9.15 7.06 -14.26
C VAL A 35 7.98 6.65 -13.35
N ILE A 36 6.74 6.91 -13.79
CA ILE A 36 5.53 6.50 -13.07
C ILE A 36 5.48 4.97 -12.94
N GLY A 37 5.73 4.24 -14.03
CA GLY A 37 5.76 2.77 -14.03
C GLY A 37 6.79 2.19 -13.05
N ILE A 38 7.99 2.79 -12.96
CA ILE A 38 9.02 2.39 -11.98
C ILE A 38 8.52 2.62 -10.56
N TYR A 39 7.96 3.79 -10.25
CA TYR A 39 7.42 4.06 -8.91
C TYR A 39 6.33 3.06 -8.52
N MET A 40 5.41 2.76 -9.44
CA MET A 40 4.34 1.79 -9.20
C MET A 40 4.87 0.37 -8.94
N LEU A 41 5.89 -0.06 -9.67
CA LEU A 41 6.54 -1.35 -9.42
C LEU A 41 7.23 -1.39 -8.06
N VAL A 42 8.00 -0.36 -7.71
CA VAL A 42 8.71 -0.30 -6.42
C VAL A 42 7.72 -0.30 -5.26
N PHE A 43 6.70 0.57 -5.29
CA PHE A 43 5.73 0.66 -4.20
C PHE A 43 4.83 -0.59 -4.15
N GLY A 44 4.35 -1.08 -5.30
CA GLY A 44 3.52 -2.28 -5.38
C GLY A 44 4.23 -3.53 -4.85
N LEU A 45 5.49 -3.76 -5.25
CA LEU A 45 6.30 -4.86 -4.72
C LEU A 45 6.60 -4.68 -3.23
N SER A 46 6.86 -3.45 -2.79
CA SER A 46 7.10 -3.18 -1.37
C SER A 46 5.88 -3.54 -0.51
N ILE A 47 4.67 -3.19 -0.95
CA ILE A 47 3.42 -3.56 -0.26
C ILE A 47 3.24 -5.08 -0.23
N ALA A 48 3.50 -5.78 -1.35
CA ALA A 48 3.42 -7.24 -1.39
C ALA A 48 4.43 -7.89 -0.44
N LEU A 49 5.69 -7.44 -0.44
CA LEU A 49 6.75 -7.99 0.41
C LEU A 49 6.42 -7.83 1.90
N LEU A 50 5.92 -6.66 2.31
CA LEU A 50 5.51 -6.40 3.69
C LEU A 50 4.40 -7.32 4.18
N GLU A 51 3.64 -7.93 3.27
CA GLU A 51 2.56 -8.86 3.60
C GLU A 51 3.04 -10.31 3.78
N PHE A 52 4.23 -10.65 3.30
CA PHE A 52 4.84 -11.97 3.48
C PHE A 52 5.89 -11.99 4.59
N GLN A 53 6.58 -10.87 4.82
CA GLN A 53 7.59 -10.73 5.86
C GLN A 53 7.75 -9.25 6.24
N ILE A 54 7.97 -8.96 7.52
CA ILE A 54 8.29 -7.61 8.00
C ILE A 54 9.82 -7.51 8.12
N PRO A 55 10.53 -6.80 7.23
CA PRO A 55 11.98 -6.65 7.37
C PRO A 55 12.27 -5.67 8.52
N PRO A 56 13.26 -5.94 9.39
CA PRO A 56 13.52 -5.16 10.61
C PRO A 56 13.94 -3.71 10.33
N GLN A 57 14.41 -3.39 9.12
CA GLN A 57 14.77 -2.02 8.76
C GLN A 57 13.58 -1.16 8.29
N VAL A 58 12.47 -1.75 7.84
CA VAL A 58 11.34 -0.97 7.27
C VAL A 58 10.58 -0.17 8.34
N PRO A 59 10.29 -0.70 9.54
CA PRO A 59 9.67 0.10 10.61
C PRO A 59 10.48 1.35 10.97
N ARG A 60 11.81 1.31 10.81
CA ARG A 60 12.72 2.43 11.11
C ARG A 60 12.63 3.58 10.12
N TYR A 61 12.47 3.28 8.83
CA TYR A 61 12.51 4.30 7.76
C TYR A 61 11.15 4.61 7.14
N ALA A 62 10.18 3.70 7.26
CA ALA A 62 8.86 3.80 6.65
C ALA A 62 7.77 3.38 7.64
N SER A 63 7.81 3.94 8.85
CA SER A 63 6.81 3.72 9.90
C SER A 63 5.38 4.00 9.43
N PHE A 64 5.19 4.91 8.48
CA PHE A 64 3.87 5.21 7.90
C PHE A 64 3.24 4.01 7.16
N LEU A 65 4.04 3.07 6.63
CA LEU A 65 3.53 1.84 6.01
C LEU A 65 2.94 0.87 7.04
N PHE A 66 3.14 1.09 8.33
CA PHE A 66 2.60 0.27 9.41
C PHE A 66 1.38 0.90 10.08
N SER A 67 0.89 2.05 9.61
CA SER A 67 -0.31 2.69 10.11
C SER A 67 -1.45 2.65 9.07
N PHE A 68 -2.71 2.55 9.52
CA PHE A 68 -3.87 2.56 8.62
C PHE A 68 -3.94 3.86 7.83
N ILE A 69 -3.72 5.01 8.46
CA ILE A 69 -3.73 6.30 7.76
C ILE A 69 -2.60 6.40 6.72
N GLY A 70 -1.40 5.93 7.06
CA GLY A 70 -0.24 6.01 6.17
C GLY A 70 -0.38 5.07 4.96
N ARG A 71 -0.89 3.84 5.15
CA ARG A 71 -1.26 2.96 4.03
C ARG A 71 -2.42 3.51 3.22
N GLY A 72 -3.43 4.07 3.87
CA GLY A 72 -4.60 4.66 3.21
C GLY A 72 -4.20 5.80 2.27
N VAL A 73 -3.39 6.75 2.74
CA VAL A 73 -2.86 7.85 1.92
C VAL A 73 -1.99 7.33 0.77
N LEU A 74 -1.15 6.32 1.01
CA LEU A 74 -0.37 5.69 -0.05
C LEU A 74 -1.27 5.06 -1.12
N TYR A 75 -2.33 4.36 -0.74
CA TYR A 75 -3.26 3.74 -1.68
C TYR A 75 -4.05 4.77 -2.47
N VAL A 76 -4.48 5.88 -1.84
CA VAL A 76 -5.07 7.01 -2.57
C VAL A 76 -4.08 7.55 -3.60
N PHE A 77 -2.83 7.77 -3.21
CA PHE A 77 -1.78 8.25 -4.12
C PHE A 77 -1.55 7.28 -5.29
N LEU A 78 -1.35 5.99 -5.02
CA LEU A 78 -1.18 4.96 -6.06
C LEU A 78 -2.40 4.84 -6.97
N GLY A 79 -3.60 4.95 -6.39
CA GLY A 79 -4.86 4.98 -7.12
C GLY A 79 -4.94 6.15 -8.09
N THR A 80 -4.50 7.35 -7.67
CA THR A 80 -4.46 8.52 -8.56
C THR A 80 -3.39 8.42 -9.65
N LEU A 81 -2.26 7.75 -9.39
CA LEU A 81 -1.22 7.52 -10.40
C LEU A 81 -1.64 6.50 -11.47
N LEU A 82 -2.51 5.54 -11.10
CA LEU A 82 -3.12 4.56 -12.02
C LEU A 82 -4.13 5.21 -12.99
N LEU A 83 -4.68 6.38 -12.67
CA LEU A 83 -5.65 7.04 -13.54
C LEU A 83 -4.95 7.49 -14.82
N GLY A 84 -5.50 7.08 -15.96
CA GLY A 84 -4.93 7.38 -17.27
C GLY A 84 -5.96 7.16 -18.39
N ASP A 85 -5.47 7.12 -19.63
CA ASP A 85 -6.32 7.13 -20.83
C ASP A 85 -7.11 5.82 -21.04
N TRP A 86 -6.64 4.71 -20.47
CA TRP A 86 -7.27 3.40 -20.63
C TRP A 86 -8.38 3.18 -19.60
N ALA A 87 -9.56 2.74 -20.06
CA ALA A 87 -10.71 2.46 -19.21
C ALA A 87 -10.39 1.47 -18.06
N LEU A 88 -9.58 0.43 -18.34
CA LEU A 88 -9.15 -0.52 -17.31
C LEU A 88 -8.27 0.12 -16.24
N SER A 89 -7.39 1.05 -16.63
CA SER A 89 -6.53 1.80 -15.70
C SER A 89 -7.37 2.71 -14.80
N ASN A 90 -8.38 3.36 -15.39
CA ASN A 90 -9.28 4.24 -14.67
C ASN A 90 -10.12 3.48 -13.62
N ILE A 91 -10.64 2.30 -13.97
CA ILE A 91 -11.37 1.42 -13.04
C ILE A 91 -10.43 0.93 -11.93
N ALA A 92 -9.26 0.42 -12.30
CA ALA A 92 -8.26 -0.08 -11.34
C ALA A 92 -7.81 1.02 -10.36
N GLY A 93 -7.50 2.21 -10.86
CA GLY A 93 -7.10 3.36 -10.04
C GLY A 93 -8.20 3.83 -9.11
N THR A 94 -9.45 3.86 -9.58
CA THR A 94 -10.60 4.22 -8.75
C THR A 94 -10.82 3.21 -7.61
N ILE A 95 -10.69 1.91 -7.88
CA ILE A 95 -10.82 0.87 -6.86
C ILE A 95 -9.71 1.00 -5.81
N VAL A 96 -8.46 1.12 -6.23
CA VAL A 96 -7.31 1.26 -5.31
C VAL A 96 -7.43 2.54 -4.47
N GLY A 97 -7.85 3.65 -5.09
CA GLY A 97 -8.10 4.91 -4.40
C GLY A 97 -9.24 4.82 -3.38
N ALA A 98 -10.35 4.14 -3.74
CA ALA A 98 -11.48 3.91 -2.85
C ALA A 98 -11.09 3.02 -1.64
N VAL A 99 -10.28 1.98 -1.86
CA VAL A 99 -9.73 1.16 -0.77
C VAL A 99 -8.85 2.01 0.15
N GLY A 100 -8.03 2.90 -0.40
CA GLY A 100 -7.23 3.84 0.39
C GLY A 100 -8.07 4.77 1.27
N LEU A 101 -9.14 5.34 0.72
CA LEU A 101 -10.13 6.09 1.48
C LEU A 101 -10.76 5.26 2.61
N GLY A 102 -11.11 4.01 2.33
CA GLY A 102 -11.59 3.07 3.34
C GLY A 102 -10.60 2.90 4.49
N TYR A 103 -9.31 2.73 4.19
CA TYR A 103 -8.25 2.60 5.21
C TYR A 103 -8.09 3.89 6.04
N VAL A 104 -8.22 5.07 5.43
CA VAL A 104 -8.22 6.35 6.17
C VAL A 104 -9.41 6.45 7.10
N VAL A 105 -10.60 6.01 6.68
CA VAL A 105 -11.82 6.04 7.51
C VAL A 105 -11.72 5.05 8.67
N LEU A 106 -11.12 3.87 8.44
CA LEU A 106 -10.95 2.83 9.46
C LEU A 106 -10.07 3.28 10.63
N GLU A 107 -9.15 4.21 10.44
CA GLU A 107 -8.38 4.85 11.52
C GLU A 107 -9.29 5.49 12.58
N PHE A 108 -10.43 6.05 12.16
CA PHE A 108 -11.38 6.71 13.06
C PHE A 108 -12.36 5.73 13.73
N VAL A 109 -12.22 4.42 13.50
CA VAL A 109 -13.04 3.37 14.11
C VAL A 109 -12.20 2.66 15.18
N PRO A 110 -12.31 3.03 16.47
CA PRO A 110 -11.45 2.53 17.54
C PRO A 110 -11.61 1.03 17.85
N SER A 111 -12.64 0.39 17.27
CA SER A 111 -13.00 -1.01 17.52
C SER A 111 -12.21 -2.02 16.66
N ILE A 112 -11.44 -1.54 15.68
CA ILE A 112 -10.68 -2.41 14.77
C ILE A 112 -9.22 -2.35 15.20
N GLU A 113 -8.79 -3.37 15.95
CA GLU A 113 -7.38 -3.50 16.28
C GLU A 113 -6.55 -3.64 14.99
N PRO A 114 -5.45 -2.87 14.86
CA PRO A 114 -4.56 -3.03 13.73
C PRO A 114 -4.04 -4.47 13.67
N PRO A 115 -4.07 -5.14 12.50
CA PRO A 115 -3.53 -6.48 12.35
C PRO A 115 -2.05 -6.51 12.76
N SER A 116 -1.53 -7.67 13.17
CA SER A 116 -0.16 -7.85 13.69
C SER A 116 0.94 -7.27 12.78
N ASN A 117 0.72 -7.30 11.46
CA ASN A 117 1.53 -6.65 10.42
C ASN A 117 1.64 -5.10 10.54
N MET A 118 0.93 -4.48 11.48
CA MET A 118 0.93 -3.05 11.83
C MET A 118 1.33 -2.81 13.30
N ARG A 119 1.41 -3.85 14.15
CA ARG A 119 1.67 -3.75 15.60
C ARG A 119 3.10 -4.06 16.03
N GLU A 120 3.88 -4.82 15.24
CA GLU A 120 5.24 -5.20 15.65
C GLU A 120 6.27 -4.06 15.61
N ALA A 121 5.92 -2.88 15.08
CA ALA A 121 6.80 -1.72 15.10
C ALA A 121 7.06 -1.15 16.51
N ASP A 122 6.20 -1.43 17.49
CA ASP A 122 6.34 -0.93 18.87
C ASP A 122 7.10 -1.88 19.82
N ALA A 123 7.42 -3.10 19.41
CA ALA A 123 8.00 -4.10 20.33
C ALA A 123 9.54 -4.09 20.41
N GLY A 124 10.23 -3.22 19.66
CA GLY A 124 11.67 -3.37 19.44
C GLY A 124 12.60 -2.31 20.04
N TRP A 125 12.15 -1.08 20.30
CA TRP A 125 13.12 0.01 20.56
C TRP A 125 12.55 1.19 21.35
N GLY A 126 12.23 0.91 22.62
CA GLY A 126 11.95 1.91 23.66
C GLY A 126 12.29 1.44 25.09
N ALA A 127 12.79 0.21 25.25
CA ALA A 127 13.18 -0.36 26.55
C ALA A 127 14.71 -0.35 26.78
N GLU A 128 15.48 0.30 25.92
CA GLU A 128 16.96 0.33 25.99
C GLU A 128 17.57 1.72 25.80
N GLN A 129 16.85 2.79 26.14
CA GLN A 129 17.50 4.10 26.35
C GLN A 129 17.16 4.63 27.75
N VAL A 130 18.09 4.31 28.66
CA VAL A 130 18.44 4.92 29.97
C VAL A 130 17.32 5.23 30.97
#